data_AF-A0ABD5UL28-F1
#
_entry.id   AF-A0ABD5UL28-F1
#
_cell.length_a   1.000
_cell.length_b   1.000
_cell.length_c   1.000
_cell.angle_alpha   90.00
_cell.angle_beta   90.00
_cell.angle_gamma   90.00
#
_symmetry.space_group_name_H-M   'P 1'
#
loop_
_entity.id
_entity.type
_entity.pdbx_description
1 polymer ?
#
loop_
_entity_poly.entity_id
_entity_poly.type
_entity_poly.pdbx_seq_one_letter_code
_entity_poly.pdbx_strand_id
1 'polypeptide(L)'
;MTDPSSGDPDGAADSASDDGRSNGGRPDGDRAVDAADSTDPNERGDSDPVDPTDPDDPIGAEPGDSTARTIASAVGVGVFGVFAYVALSFGFAIVGQLVGGFSLVVSLALSLAVGQYLAFGGVGLLYLRLRGFDRSRIVAYLGVRRPSAVEFVIAVVGAVATFGVAIVLSTIVLSTGAEPAQNQGAQVAMQNPAIIPLIVVAMFLVVGPCEEFLFRGVVQSRLRESLSAVPAIVIASAVFAPAHVISLSGGGVTGVLLGIGLLVIPSLLFGAVYEYTGNLVVVALMHGTYNSILLSLLYIAIAYGPELEDAAASGATLLPI
;
A
#
# COMPACT_ATOMS: atom_id res chain seq x y z
N MET A 1 17.57 72.92 27.36
CA MET A 1 16.48 72.43 28.24
C MET A 1 16.64 70.91 28.29
N THR A 2 17.58 70.43 29.10
CA THR A 2 17.37 69.96 30.48
C THR A 2 16.59 68.65 30.53
N ASP A 3 17.38 67.59 30.70
CA ASP A 3 17.10 66.27 31.29
C ASP A 3 16.33 66.38 32.63
N PRO A 4 15.75 65.29 33.15
CA PRO A 4 16.54 64.56 34.16
C PRO A 4 16.40 63.03 34.15
N SER A 5 17.56 62.36 34.16
CA SER A 5 18.11 61.51 35.24
C SER A 5 17.36 60.19 35.56
N SER A 6 17.99 59.08 35.89
CA SER A 6 19.40 58.68 36.10
C SER A 6 19.37 57.27 36.70
N GLY A 7 20.41 56.46 36.49
CA GLY A 7 20.70 55.32 37.37
C GLY A 7 21.42 54.16 36.68
N ASP A 8 22.73 54.32 36.51
CA ASP A 8 23.70 53.36 35.99
C ASP A 8 24.30 52.54 37.19
N PRO A 9 25.43 51.82 37.07
CA PRO A 9 25.60 50.38 36.82
C PRO A 9 26.34 49.65 37.97
N ASP A 10 26.73 48.37 37.78
CA ASP A 10 27.91 47.66 38.33
C ASP A 10 27.69 46.15 38.09
N GLY A 11 28.64 45.29 37.73
CA GLY A 11 30.10 45.34 37.63
C GLY A 11 30.56 43.90 37.27
N ALA A 12 31.68 43.79 36.58
CA ALA A 12 32.15 42.63 35.82
C ALA A 12 33.03 41.62 36.61
N ALA A 13 33.49 40.60 35.86
CA ALA A 13 34.72 39.79 36.00
C ALA A 13 34.53 38.39 36.67
N ASP A 14 34.70 37.30 35.90
CA ASP A 14 35.94 36.49 35.73
C ASP A 14 36.15 35.52 36.92
N SER A 15 36.59 34.25 36.84
CA SER A 15 37.28 33.45 35.82
C SER A 15 37.35 31.99 36.32
N ALA A 16 37.49 31.06 35.37
CA ALA A 16 38.38 29.88 35.32
C ALA A 16 38.55 28.87 36.50
N SER A 17 38.43 27.57 36.11
CA SER A 17 39.28 26.40 36.42
C SER A 17 39.74 26.10 37.86
N ASP A 18 39.56 24.85 38.31
CA ASP A 18 40.59 23.79 38.30
C ASP A 18 40.24 22.64 39.28
N ASP A 19 40.78 21.46 38.95
CA ASP A 19 40.67 20.16 39.59
C ASP A 19 41.10 20.10 41.06
N GLY A 20 40.67 19.07 41.79
CA GLY A 20 41.33 18.71 43.05
C GLY A 20 40.65 17.68 43.94
N ARG A 21 40.96 16.40 43.72
CA ARG A 21 40.75 15.29 44.68
C ARG A 21 41.48 15.55 46.00
N SER A 22 40.89 15.19 47.15
CA SER A 22 41.42 14.15 48.07
C SER A 22 40.72 14.11 49.45
N ASN A 23 40.21 12.91 49.75
CA ASN A 23 40.42 12.08 50.95
C ASN A 23 40.35 12.69 52.37
N GLY A 24 39.50 12.07 53.21
CA GLY A 24 39.74 12.02 54.66
C GLY A 24 38.51 11.74 55.53
N GLY A 25 38.44 10.55 56.13
CA GLY A 25 37.83 10.36 57.45
C GLY A 25 36.70 9.33 57.57
N ARG A 26 37.06 8.07 57.87
CA ARG A 26 36.21 7.15 58.66
C ARG A 26 36.28 7.52 60.15
N PRO A 27 35.32 7.05 60.97
CA PRO A 27 35.66 5.91 61.82
C PRO A 27 34.59 4.79 61.87
N ASP A 28 35.09 3.61 62.24
CA ASP A 28 34.45 2.30 62.37
C ASP A 28 33.45 2.19 63.54
N GLY A 29 32.57 1.17 63.49
CA GLY A 29 31.76 0.76 64.64
C GLY A 29 30.73 -0.36 64.40
N ASP A 30 31.21 -1.59 64.18
CA ASP A 30 30.71 -2.90 64.66
C ASP A 30 29.22 -3.36 64.59
N ARG A 31 29.08 -4.54 63.94
CA ARG A 31 28.20 -5.72 64.21
C ARG A 31 26.70 -5.62 63.89
N ALA A 32 25.96 -6.68 63.58
CA ALA A 32 26.13 -8.01 62.98
C ALA A 32 24.70 -8.61 62.94
N VAL A 33 24.35 -9.33 61.86
CA VAL A 33 23.25 -10.32 61.69
C VAL A 33 21.84 -10.01 62.24
N ASP A 34 20.85 -10.00 61.34
CA ASP A 34 19.82 -11.05 61.34
C ASP A 34 19.08 -11.12 59.99
N ALA A 35 18.89 -12.36 59.52
CA ALA A 35 18.11 -12.71 58.36
C ALA A 35 16.65 -12.94 58.78
N ALA A 36 15.69 -12.38 58.04
CA ALA A 36 14.32 -12.85 58.05
C ALA A 36 13.68 -12.62 56.67
N ASP A 37 13.56 -13.77 55.99
CA ASP A 37 12.56 -14.16 55.00
C ASP A 37 11.22 -13.41 55.07
N SER A 38 10.86 -12.74 53.97
CA SER A 38 9.47 -12.49 53.59
C SER A 38 9.37 -12.39 52.07
N THR A 39 9.11 -13.52 51.44
CA THR A 39 8.65 -13.60 50.05
C THR A 39 7.18 -13.19 49.99
N ASP A 40 6.90 -11.97 49.50
CA ASP A 40 5.54 -11.54 49.11
C ASP A 40 5.31 -11.94 47.63
N PRO A 41 4.35 -12.83 47.30
CA PRO A 41 4.11 -13.24 45.92
C PRO A 41 3.18 -12.32 45.12
N ASN A 42 2.79 -11.14 45.62
CA ASN A 42 1.64 -10.41 45.06
C ASN A 42 1.94 -9.05 44.39
N GLU A 43 3.13 -8.85 43.85
CA GLU A 43 3.40 -7.76 42.90
C GLU A 43 3.55 -8.31 41.47
N ARG A 44 2.41 -8.55 40.81
CA ARG A 44 2.34 -8.69 39.35
C ARG A 44 1.32 -7.72 38.79
N GLY A 45 1.83 -6.79 37.98
CA GLY A 45 1.04 -6.12 36.95
C GLY A 45 0.71 -4.67 37.24
N ASP A 46 1.72 -3.83 37.49
CA ASP A 46 1.59 -2.44 37.08
C ASP A 46 1.91 -2.43 35.58
N SER A 47 0.86 -2.28 34.76
CA SER A 47 1.02 -2.07 33.33
C SER A 47 1.69 -0.72 33.14
N ASP A 48 2.93 -0.72 32.65
CA ASP A 48 3.60 0.50 32.20
C ASP A 48 2.65 1.34 31.32
N PRO A 49 2.68 2.68 31.42
CA PRO A 49 1.85 3.53 30.59
C PRO A 49 2.16 3.25 29.12
N VAL A 50 1.14 2.89 28.35
CA VAL A 50 1.22 2.76 26.89
C VAL A 50 1.80 4.06 26.33
N ASP A 51 3.02 3.99 25.80
CA ASP A 51 3.67 5.10 25.10
C ASP A 51 3.10 5.16 23.68
N PRO A 52 2.28 6.16 23.33
CA PRO A 52 1.67 6.26 22.01
C PRO A 52 2.68 6.60 20.90
N THR A 53 3.99 6.65 21.20
CA THR A 53 5.07 6.94 20.26
C THR A 53 5.97 5.75 19.92
N ASP A 54 5.73 4.56 20.48
CA ASP A 54 6.46 3.34 20.11
C ASP A 54 6.01 2.83 18.71
N PRO A 55 6.87 2.83 17.69
CA PRO A 55 6.55 2.34 16.35
C PRO A 55 6.31 0.81 16.29
N ASP A 56 6.66 0.07 17.33
CA ASP A 56 6.48 -1.38 17.42
C ASP A 56 5.16 -1.81 18.12
N ASP A 57 4.37 -0.87 18.65
CA ASP A 57 3.08 -1.17 19.28
C ASP A 57 1.93 -1.19 18.24
N PRO A 58 1.33 -2.35 17.92
CA PRO A 58 0.39 -2.46 16.82
C PRO A 58 -0.95 -1.80 17.19
N ILE A 59 -1.17 -0.59 16.66
CA ILE A 59 -2.47 0.09 16.68
C ILE A 59 -3.52 -0.85 16.08
N GLY A 60 -4.29 -1.55 16.93
CA GLY A 60 -5.37 -2.42 16.49
C GLY A 60 -5.29 -3.89 16.91
N ALA A 61 -4.19 -4.34 17.53
CA ALA A 61 -4.13 -5.70 18.06
C ALA A 61 -5.15 -5.90 19.18
N GLU A 62 -6.07 -6.87 19.00
CA GLU A 62 -6.93 -7.30 20.10
C GLU A 62 -6.15 -8.24 21.03
N PRO A 63 -6.16 -8.01 22.36
CA PRO A 63 -5.50 -8.90 23.31
C PRO A 63 -6.02 -10.34 23.17
N GLY A 64 -5.13 -11.28 22.80
CA GLY A 64 -5.44 -12.70 22.72
C GLY A 64 -5.77 -13.28 21.34
N ASP A 65 -5.64 -12.50 20.25
CA ASP A 65 -5.84 -13.05 18.90
C ASP A 65 -4.63 -13.90 18.47
N SER A 66 -4.85 -15.16 18.10
CA SER A 66 -3.75 -16.04 17.69
C SER A 66 -3.22 -15.68 16.30
N THR A 67 -1.91 -15.83 16.06
CA THR A 67 -1.30 -15.59 14.74
C THR A 67 -2.02 -16.33 13.62
N ALA A 68 -2.48 -17.56 13.86
CA ALA A 68 -3.24 -18.35 12.90
C ALA A 68 -4.59 -17.70 12.56
N ARG A 69 -5.31 -17.15 13.55
CA ARG A 69 -6.58 -16.44 13.33
C ARG A 69 -6.36 -15.13 12.59
N THR A 70 -5.26 -14.43 12.86
CA THR A 70 -4.83 -13.25 12.10
C THR A 70 -4.61 -13.56 10.63
N ILE A 71 -3.79 -14.57 10.33
CA ILE A 71 -3.51 -14.97 8.95
C ILE A 71 -4.81 -15.44 8.27
N ALA A 72 -5.59 -16.30 8.91
CA ALA A 72 -6.82 -16.84 8.34
C ALA A 72 -7.86 -15.75 8.06
N SER A 73 -8.03 -14.79 8.97
CA SER A 73 -8.98 -13.68 8.78
C SER A 73 -8.52 -12.70 7.69
N ALA A 74 -7.23 -12.37 7.63
CA ALA A 74 -6.66 -11.51 6.61
C ALA A 74 -6.75 -12.14 5.21
N VAL A 75 -6.32 -13.39 5.06
CA VAL A 75 -6.44 -14.11 3.78
C VAL A 75 -7.91 -14.30 3.43
N GLY A 76 -8.74 -14.66 4.41
CA GLY A 76 -10.17 -14.90 4.24
C GLY A 76 -10.93 -13.67 3.71
N VAL A 77 -10.68 -12.48 4.27
CA VAL A 77 -11.35 -11.25 3.80
C VAL A 77 -10.88 -10.86 2.40
N GLY A 78 -9.59 -11.01 2.09
CA GLY A 78 -9.07 -10.77 0.74
C GLY A 78 -9.71 -11.68 -0.29
N VAL A 79 -9.69 -13.00 -0.04
CA VAL A 79 -10.30 -14.00 -0.92
C VAL A 79 -11.81 -13.79 -1.05
N PHE A 80 -12.51 -13.49 0.04
CA PHE A 80 -13.95 -13.20 -0.01
C PHE A 80 -14.27 -11.95 -0.83
N GLY A 81 -13.46 -10.89 -0.74
CA GLY A 81 -13.58 -9.71 -1.59
C GLY A 81 -13.50 -10.05 -3.08
N VAL A 82 -12.57 -10.93 -3.47
CA VAL A 82 -12.45 -11.42 -4.85
C VAL A 82 -13.70 -12.20 -5.28
N PHE A 83 -14.18 -13.13 -4.46
CA PHE A 83 -15.39 -13.88 -4.77
C PHE A 83 -16.62 -12.97 -4.86
N ALA A 84 -16.73 -11.96 -3.99
CA ALA A 84 -17.79 -10.97 -4.05
C ALA A 84 -17.75 -10.18 -5.36
N TYR A 85 -16.56 -9.76 -5.81
CA TYR A 85 -16.37 -9.07 -7.08
C TYR A 85 -16.81 -9.92 -8.27
N VAL A 86 -16.41 -11.20 -8.26
CA VAL A 86 -16.79 -12.17 -9.29
C VAL A 86 -18.30 -12.38 -9.30
N ALA A 87 -18.92 -12.62 -8.14
CA ALA A 87 -20.35 -12.83 -8.03
C ALA A 87 -21.16 -11.61 -8.51
N LEU A 88 -20.72 -10.39 -8.15
CA LEU A 88 -21.33 -9.16 -8.63
C LEU A 88 -21.18 -9.00 -10.15
N SER A 89 -19.99 -9.27 -10.69
CA SER A 89 -19.73 -9.20 -12.14
C SER A 89 -20.61 -10.19 -12.93
N PHE A 90 -20.76 -11.42 -12.43
CA PHE A 90 -21.71 -12.39 -13.01
C PHE A 90 -23.16 -11.93 -12.89
N GLY A 91 -23.55 -11.37 -11.74
CA GLY A 91 -24.88 -10.80 -11.54
C GLY A 91 -25.20 -9.70 -12.54
N PHE A 92 -24.27 -8.75 -12.75
CA PHE A 92 -24.41 -7.71 -13.76
C PHE A 92 -24.49 -8.29 -15.17
N ALA A 93 -23.69 -9.29 -15.50
CA ALA A 93 -23.76 -9.96 -16.80
C ALA A 93 -25.13 -10.62 -17.04
N ILE A 94 -25.69 -11.33 -16.05
CA ILE A 94 -27.02 -11.96 -16.13
C ILE A 94 -28.10 -10.90 -16.33
N VAL A 95 -28.10 -9.84 -15.52
CA VAL A 95 -29.08 -8.75 -15.65
C VAL A 95 -28.97 -8.11 -17.04
N GLY A 96 -27.74 -7.87 -17.52
CA GLY A 96 -27.47 -7.37 -18.85
C GLY A 96 -28.13 -8.24 -19.94
N GLN A 97 -27.98 -9.56 -19.87
CA GLN A 97 -28.63 -10.47 -20.81
C GLN A 97 -30.17 -10.41 -20.74
N LEU A 98 -30.74 -10.30 -19.54
CA LEU A 98 -32.20 -10.25 -19.34
C LEU A 98 -32.84 -8.97 -19.87
N VAL A 99 -32.11 -7.84 -19.89
CA VAL A 99 -32.64 -6.54 -20.35
C VAL A 99 -32.26 -6.20 -21.80
N GLY A 100 -31.70 -7.16 -22.55
CA GLY A 100 -31.32 -6.97 -23.96
C GLY A 100 -29.91 -6.41 -24.19
N GLY A 101 -29.07 -6.41 -23.16
CA GLY A 101 -27.68 -5.97 -23.19
C GLY A 101 -27.46 -4.57 -22.59
N PHE A 102 -26.27 -4.35 -22.03
CA PHE A 102 -25.80 -3.03 -21.63
C PHE A 102 -24.90 -2.42 -22.70
N SER A 103 -24.87 -1.09 -22.78
CA SER A 103 -23.82 -0.41 -23.54
C SER A 103 -22.45 -0.68 -22.90
N LEU A 104 -21.38 -0.55 -23.68
CA LEU A 104 -20.01 -0.76 -23.19
C LEU A 104 -19.72 0.10 -21.95
N VAL A 105 -20.10 1.37 -21.98
CA VAL A 105 -19.87 2.31 -20.86
C VAL A 105 -20.64 1.87 -19.60
N VAL A 106 -21.87 1.39 -19.74
CA VAL A 106 -22.65 0.89 -18.59
C VAL A 106 -22.03 -0.40 -18.05
N SER A 107 -21.64 -1.33 -18.92
CA SER A 107 -20.95 -2.56 -18.50
C SER A 107 -19.67 -2.25 -17.72
N LEU A 108 -18.86 -1.30 -18.22
CA LEU A 108 -17.65 -0.84 -17.53
C LEU A 108 -17.96 -0.14 -16.22
N ALA A 109 -18.96 0.74 -16.16
CA ALA A 109 -19.34 1.39 -14.92
C ALA A 109 -19.79 0.38 -13.86
N LEU A 110 -20.55 -0.64 -14.26
CA LEU A 110 -21.01 -1.69 -13.35
C LEU A 110 -19.86 -2.57 -12.86
N SER A 111 -19.02 -3.10 -13.75
CA SER A 111 -17.93 -3.99 -13.34
C SER A 111 -16.77 -3.24 -12.70
N LEU A 112 -16.23 -2.22 -13.38
CA LEU A 112 -15.05 -1.48 -12.95
C LEU A 112 -15.33 -0.61 -11.73
N ALA A 113 -16.45 0.11 -11.69
CA ALA A 113 -16.75 1.04 -10.60
C ALA A 113 -17.62 0.41 -9.51
N VAL A 114 -18.87 0.08 -9.82
CA VAL A 114 -19.82 -0.40 -8.82
C VAL A 114 -19.36 -1.72 -8.19
N GLY A 115 -18.88 -2.66 -9.02
CA GLY A 115 -18.34 -3.94 -8.60
C GLY A 115 -17.19 -3.78 -7.61
N GLN A 116 -16.20 -2.94 -7.92
CA GLN A 116 -15.06 -2.72 -7.02
C GLN A 116 -15.44 -2.01 -5.73
N TYR A 117 -16.27 -0.96 -5.78
CA TYR A 117 -16.69 -0.27 -4.55
C TYR A 117 -17.48 -1.20 -3.63
N LEU A 118 -18.37 -2.04 -4.16
CA LEU A 118 -19.15 -2.96 -3.35
C LEU A 118 -18.31 -4.15 -2.86
N ALA A 119 -17.50 -4.75 -3.75
CA ALA A 119 -16.75 -5.95 -3.43
C ALA A 119 -15.51 -5.67 -2.59
N PHE A 120 -14.67 -4.70 -2.96
CA PHE A 120 -13.42 -4.45 -2.24
C PHE A 120 -13.65 -3.41 -1.15
N GLY A 121 -14.23 -2.26 -1.51
CA GLY A 121 -14.57 -1.21 -0.55
C GLY A 121 -15.58 -1.68 0.50
N GLY A 122 -16.68 -2.28 0.05
CA GLY A 122 -17.78 -2.73 0.91
C GLY A 122 -17.39 -3.88 1.83
N VAL A 123 -16.73 -4.93 1.32
CA VAL A 123 -16.27 -6.06 2.14
C VAL A 123 -15.22 -5.62 3.15
N GLY A 124 -14.21 -4.86 2.74
CA GLY A 124 -13.18 -4.40 3.66
C GLY A 124 -13.75 -3.48 4.74
N LEU A 125 -14.68 -2.58 4.38
CA LEU A 125 -15.36 -1.73 5.35
C LEU A 125 -16.23 -2.56 6.30
N LEU A 126 -17.00 -3.51 5.79
CA LEU A 126 -17.82 -4.40 6.60
C LEU A 126 -16.96 -5.19 7.59
N TYR A 127 -15.83 -5.75 7.13
CA TYR A 127 -14.87 -6.44 7.98
C TYR A 127 -14.38 -5.56 9.13
N LEU A 128 -13.92 -4.34 8.83
CA LEU A 128 -13.44 -3.40 9.86
C LEU A 128 -14.57 -3.00 10.83
N ARG A 129 -15.80 -2.83 10.35
CA ARG A 129 -16.96 -2.56 11.21
C ARG A 129 -17.32 -3.74 12.10
N LEU A 130 -17.23 -4.97 11.59
CA LEU A 130 -17.44 -6.20 12.37
C LEU A 130 -16.35 -6.41 13.43
N ARG A 131 -15.16 -5.85 13.21
CA ARG A 131 -14.07 -5.74 14.20
C ARG A 131 -14.27 -4.60 15.21
N GLY A 132 -15.41 -3.88 15.15
CA GLY A 132 -15.73 -2.80 16.08
C GLY A 132 -15.02 -1.47 15.79
N PHE A 133 -14.46 -1.28 14.60
CA PHE A 133 -13.76 -0.03 14.27
C PHE A 133 -14.78 1.06 13.93
N ASP A 134 -14.71 2.19 14.63
CA ASP A 134 -15.43 3.40 14.24
C ASP A 134 -14.72 4.13 13.09
N ARG A 135 -15.31 5.22 12.60
CA ARG A 135 -14.77 5.97 11.46
C ARG A 135 -13.37 6.52 11.74
N SER A 136 -13.12 7.07 12.92
CA SER A 136 -11.82 7.62 13.31
C SER A 136 -10.75 6.55 13.33
N ARG A 137 -11.06 5.38 13.93
CA ARG A 137 -10.15 4.25 14.01
C ARG A 137 -9.86 3.66 12.64
N ILE A 138 -10.84 3.59 11.75
CA ILE A 138 -10.63 3.17 10.35
C ILE A 138 -9.65 4.11 9.65
N VAL A 139 -9.86 5.43 9.75
CA VAL A 139 -8.97 6.42 9.12
C VAL A 139 -7.54 6.32 9.66
N ALA A 140 -7.38 6.18 10.97
CA ALA A 140 -6.08 6.03 11.62
C ALA A 140 -5.39 4.71 11.24
N TYR A 141 -6.10 3.58 11.33
CA TYR A 141 -5.59 2.25 11.02
C TYR A 141 -5.10 2.11 9.58
N LEU A 142 -5.82 2.74 8.64
CA LEU A 142 -5.46 2.73 7.22
C LEU A 142 -4.44 3.82 6.86
N GLY A 143 -4.11 4.73 7.78
CA GLY A 143 -3.27 5.89 7.48
C GLY A 143 -3.86 6.81 6.40
N VAL A 144 -5.18 7.00 6.36
CA VAL A 144 -5.82 7.87 5.35
C VAL A 144 -5.54 9.32 5.68
N ARG A 145 -4.52 9.89 5.03
CA ARG A 145 -4.11 11.28 5.20
C ARG A 145 -3.59 11.88 3.90
N ARG A 146 -3.59 13.21 3.82
CA ARG A 146 -3.03 13.91 2.64
C ARG A 146 -1.54 13.60 2.51
N PRO A 147 -1.05 13.22 1.32
CA PRO A 147 0.38 13.04 1.08
C PRO A 147 1.13 14.35 1.28
N SER A 148 2.30 14.27 1.92
CA SER A 148 3.32 15.32 1.86
C SER A 148 3.92 15.40 0.44
N ALA A 149 4.67 16.47 0.15
CA ALA A 149 5.36 16.60 -1.13
C ALA A 149 6.33 15.45 -1.41
N VAL A 150 7.06 14.98 -0.38
CA VAL A 150 7.98 13.84 -0.49
C VAL A 150 7.21 12.56 -0.80
N GLU A 151 6.11 12.32 -0.11
CA GLU A 151 5.27 11.13 -0.35
C GLU A 151 4.60 11.15 -1.72
N PHE A 152 4.22 12.33 -2.22
CA PHE A 152 3.73 12.47 -3.58
C PHE A 152 4.81 12.12 -4.61
N VAL A 153 6.06 12.57 -4.40
CA VAL A 153 7.20 12.17 -5.23
C VAL A 153 7.43 10.67 -5.16
N ILE A 154 7.35 10.06 -3.97
CA ILE A 154 7.44 8.60 -3.79
C ILE A 154 6.35 7.88 -4.60
N ALA A 155 5.10 8.37 -4.58
CA ALA A 155 4.03 7.76 -5.36
C ALA A 155 4.32 7.76 -6.87
N VAL A 156 4.77 8.90 -7.40
CA VAL A 156 5.05 9.06 -8.84
C VAL A 156 6.31 8.29 -9.26
N VAL A 157 7.43 8.48 -8.56
CA VAL A 157 8.69 7.79 -8.85
C VAL A 157 8.55 6.29 -8.64
N GLY A 158 7.85 5.87 -7.58
CA GLY A 158 7.51 4.49 -7.32
C GLY A 158 6.74 3.87 -8.48
N ALA A 159 5.72 4.56 -8.99
CA ALA A 159 4.94 4.07 -10.13
C ALA A 159 5.81 3.90 -11.40
N VAL A 160 6.69 4.86 -11.68
CA VAL A 160 7.64 4.79 -12.82
C VAL A 160 8.65 3.66 -12.63
N ALA A 161 9.17 3.47 -11.41
CA ALA A 161 10.08 2.38 -11.09
C ALA A 161 9.39 1.01 -11.24
N THR A 162 8.17 0.86 -10.74
CA THR A 162 7.35 -0.34 -10.91
C THR A 162 7.08 -0.62 -12.39
N PHE A 163 6.80 0.41 -13.19
CA PHE A 163 6.67 0.29 -14.64
C PHE A 163 7.97 -0.18 -15.31
N GLY A 164 9.11 0.40 -14.95
CA GLY A 164 10.42 -0.05 -15.46
C GLY A 164 10.71 -1.51 -15.13
N VAL A 165 10.42 -1.94 -13.89
CA VAL A 165 10.55 -3.33 -13.46
C VAL A 165 9.61 -4.24 -14.27
N ALA A 166 8.36 -3.83 -14.47
CA ALA A 166 7.41 -4.59 -15.27
C ALA A 166 7.89 -4.78 -16.72
N ILE A 167 8.45 -3.75 -17.36
CA ILE A 167 9.06 -3.87 -18.70
C ILE A 167 10.18 -4.91 -18.72
N VAL A 168 11.11 -4.83 -17.76
CA VAL A 168 12.25 -5.75 -17.70
C VAL A 168 11.76 -7.19 -17.55
N LEU A 169 10.82 -7.43 -16.63
CA LEU A 169 10.24 -8.76 -16.42
C LEU A 169 9.49 -9.27 -17.64
N SER A 170 8.67 -8.43 -18.27
CA SER A 170 7.97 -8.79 -19.51
C SER A 170 8.94 -9.12 -20.64
N THR A 171 10.04 -8.38 -20.77
CA THR A 171 11.08 -8.64 -21.79
C THR A 171 11.77 -9.98 -21.54
N ILE A 172 12.09 -10.29 -20.28
CA ILE A 172 12.66 -11.59 -19.91
C ILE A 172 11.70 -12.72 -20.27
N VAL A 173 10.42 -12.60 -19.93
CA VAL A 173 9.42 -13.63 -20.25
C VAL A 173 9.27 -13.81 -21.76
N LEU A 174 9.14 -12.72 -22.52
CA LEU A 174 9.03 -12.77 -23.98
C LEU A 174 10.28 -13.37 -24.65
N SER A 175 11.47 -13.18 -24.07
CA SER A 175 12.72 -13.79 -24.59
C SER A 175 12.71 -15.32 -24.53
N THR A 176 11.83 -15.92 -23.73
CA THR A 176 11.65 -17.39 -23.66
C THR A 176 10.67 -17.93 -24.71
N GLY A 177 10.05 -17.06 -25.51
CA GLY A 177 8.96 -17.41 -26.43
C GLY A 177 7.63 -17.69 -25.73
N ALA A 178 7.53 -17.41 -24.43
CA ALA A 178 6.31 -17.55 -23.66
C ALA A 178 5.45 -16.27 -23.75
N GLU A 179 4.14 -16.46 -23.91
CA GLU A 179 3.17 -15.37 -24.02
C GLU A 179 2.33 -15.29 -22.73
N PRO A 180 2.56 -14.28 -21.87
CA PRO A 180 1.70 -14.02 -20.72
C PRO A 180 0.25 -13.76 -21.14
N ALA A 181 -0.70 -14.16 -20.30
CA ALA A 181 -2.09 -13.78 -20.48
C ALA A 181 -2.24 -12.26 -20.40
N GLN A 182 -3.11 -11.70 -21.24
CA GLN A 182 -3.37 -10.27 -21.28
C GLN A 182 -4.53 -9.90 -20.37
N ASN A 183 -4.52 -8.67 -19.88
CA ASN A 183 -5.63 -8.13 -19.12
C ASN A 183 -6.81 -7.82 -20.06
N GLN A 184 -7.99 -8.36 -19.76
CA GLN A 184 -9.22 -8.17 -20.54
C GLN A 184 -9.64 -6.69 -20.63
N GLY A 185 -9.40 -5.90 -19.58
CA GLY A 185 -9.64 -4.45 -19.61
C GLY A 185 -8.74 -3.75 -20.64
N ALA A 186 -7.47 -4.15 -20.72
CA ALA A 186 -6.57 -3.66 -21.76
C ALA A 186 -7.00 -4.09 -23.17
N GLN A 187 -7.48 -5.33 -23.36
CA GLN A 187 -8.02 -5.78 -24.64
C GLN A 187 -9.26 -4.98 -25.09
N VAL A 188 -10.19 -4.71 -24.17
CA VAL A 188 -11.36 -3.88 -24.44
C VAL A 188 -10.93 -2.45 -24.81
N ALA A 189 -9.92 -1.90 -24.12
CA ALA A 189 -9.34 -0.59 -24.44
C ALA A 189 -8.66 -0.57 -25.82
N MET A 190 -7.95 -1.64 -26.21
CA MET A 190 -7.35 -1.76 -27.55
C MET A 190 -8.40 -1.70 -28.65
N GLN A 191 -9.55 -2.35 -28.43
CA GLN A 191 -10.66 -2.36 -29.38
C GLN A 191 -11.45 -1.05 -29.37
N ASN A 192 -11.36 -0.26 -28.30
CA ASN A 192 -12.13 0.97 -28.11
C ASN A 192 -11.27 2.11 -27.52
N PRO A 193 -10.23 2.61 -28.22
CA PRO A 193 -9.23 3.52 -27.61
C PRO A 193 -9.82 4.82 -27.01
N ALA A 194 -10.97 5.26 -27.52
CA ALA A 194 -11.68 6.44 -27.02
C ALA A 194 -12.10 6.36 -25.54
N ILE A 195 -12.19 5.15 -24.96
CA ILE A 195 -12.55 4.97 -23.55
C ILE A 195 -11.35 5.13 -22.61
N ILE A 196 -10.12 5.10 -23.14
CA ILE A 196 -8.90 5.06 -22.30
C ILE A 196 -8.83 6.24 -21.32
N PRO A 197 -9.11 7.51 -21.71
CA PRO A 197 -9.11 8.62 -20.76
C PRO A 197 -10.08 8.42 -19.59
N LEU A 198 -11.26 7.84 -19.85
CA LEU A 198 -12.23 7.51 -18.80
C LEU A 198 -11.70 6.43 -17.86
N ILE A 199 -11.05 5.39 -18.39
CA ILE A 199 -10.46 4.32 -17.60
C ILE A 199 -9.29 4.86 -16.75
N VAL A 200 -8.46 5.76 -17.30
CA VAL A 200 -7.38 6.43 -16.55
C VAL A 200 -7.94 7.17 -15.33
N VAL A 201 -9.02 7.93 -15.49
CA VAL A 201 -9.70 8.57 -14.34
C VAL A 201 -10.19 7.52 -13.33
N ALA A 202 -10.76 6.41 -13.81
CA ALA A 202 -11.19 5.32 -12.93
C ALA A 202 -10.03 4.63 -12.20
N MET A 203 -8.81 4.61 -12.74
CA MET A 203 -7.63 4.07 -12.05
C MET A 203 -7.31 4.83 -10.77
N PHE A 204 -7.50 6.16 -10.76
CA PHE A 204 -7.25 7.00 -9.59
C PHE A 204 -8.42 7.06 -8.60
N LEU A 205 -9.65 6.97 -9.09
CA LEU A 205 -10.84 7.15 -8.25
C LEU A 205 -11.40 5.83 -7.72
N VAL A 206 -11.20 4.75 -8.45
CA VAL A 206 -11.80 3.45 -8.16
C VAL A 206 -10.75 2.39 -7.95
N VAL A 207 -9.98 2.03 -8.99
CA VAL A 207 -9.16 0.80 -8.98
C VAL A 207 -8.06 0.88 -7.93
N GLY A 208 -7.18 1.88 -8.02
CA GLY A 208 -6.12 2.10 -7.04
C GLY A 208 -6.67 2.19 -5.62
N PRO A 209 -7.66 3.08 -5.33
CA PRO A 209 -8.23 3.18 -4.00
C PRO A 209 -8.88 1.89 -3.46
N CYS A 210 -9.72 1.22 -4.25
CA CYS A 210 -10.47 0.05 -3.78
C CYS A 210 -9.58 -1.17 -3.57
N GLU A 211 -8.66 -1.42 -4.50
CA GLU A 211 -7.74 -2.54 -4.39
C GLU A 211 -6.74 -2.31 -3.26
N GLU A 212 -6.08 -1.15 -3.20
CA GLU A 212 -5.14 -0.90 -2.11
C GLU A 212 -5.85 -0.85 -0.75
N PHE A 213 -7.09 -0.36 -0.67
CA PHE A 213 -7.89 -0.43 0.56
C PHE A 213 -8.05 -1.87 1.05
N LEU A 214 -8.46 -2.80 0.18
CA LEU A 214 -8.64 -4.18 0.59
C LEU A 214 -7.30 -4.85 0.87
N PHE A 215 -6.34 -4.78 -0.04
CA PHE A 215 -5.13 -5.61 0.04
C PHE A 215 -4.04 -5.03 0.93
N ARG A 216 -3.87 -3.70 0.99
CA ARG A 216 -2.92 -3.05 1.91
C ARG A 216 -3.57 -2.63 3.20
N GLY A 217 -4.64 -1.86 3.05
CA GLY A 217 -5.38 -1.30 4.16
C GLY A 217 -5.90 -2.39 5.09
N VAL A 218 -6.58 -3.40 4.55
CA VAL A 218 -7.18 -4.48 5.37
C VAL A 218 -6.28 -5.71 5.47
N VAL A 219 -5.92 -6.36 4.37
CA VAL A 219 -5.21 -7.66 4.40
C VAL A 219 -3.79 -7.50 4.97
N GLN A 220 -2.96 -6.62 4.40
CA GLN A 220 -1.59 -6.41 4.86
C GLN A 220 -1.56 -5.87 6.29
N SER A 221 -2.32 -4.81 6.62
CA SER A 221 -2.34 -4.25 7.98
C SER A 221 -2.81 -5.29 9.01
N ARG A 222 -3.81 -6.12 8.68
CA ARG A 222 -4.24 -7.19 9.58
C ARG A 222 -3.13 -8.21 9.81
N LEU A 223 -2.39 -8.60 8.77
CA LEU A 223 -1.22 -9.47 8.92
C LEU A 223 -0.13 -8.82 9.79
N ARG A 224 0.06 -7.49 9.69
CA ARG A 224 1.04 -6.74 10.49
C ARG A 224 0.76 -6.72 11.98
N GLU A 225 -0.48 -6.95 12.41
CA GLU A 225 -0.83 -7.10 13.83
C GLU A 225 -0.21 -8.36 14.47
N SER A 226 0.31 -9.31 13.69
CA SER A 226 0.92 -10.53 14.25
C SER A 226 2.20 -11.00 13.53
N LEU A 227 2.54 -10.39 12.41
CA LEU A 227 3.72 -10.71 11.59
C LEU A 227 4.55 -9.45 11.35
N SER A 228 5.85 -9.62 11.15
CA SER A 228 6.71 -8.53 10.68
C SER A 228 6.38 -8.10 9.24
N ALA A 229 6.93 -6.96 8.82
CA ALA A 229 6.66 -6.34 7.52
C ALA A 229 6.76 -7.30 6.33
N VAL A 230 7.90 -7.98 6.19
CA VAL A 230 8.22 -8.82 5.03
C VAL A 230 7.20 -9.93 4.80
N PRO A 231 6.92 -10.84 5.76
CA PRO A 231 5.93 -11.90 5.56
C PRO A 231 4.50 -11.36 5.36
N ALA A 232 4.12 -10.25 6.01
CA ALA A 232 2.82 -9.63 5.78
C ALA A 232 2.66 -9.13 4.33
N ILE A 233 3.67 -8.44 3.79
CA ILE A 233 3.71 -7.95 2.40
C ILE A 233 3.67 -9.12 1.41
N VAL A 234 4.44 -10.17 1.66
CA VAL A 234 4.50 -11.36 0.79
C VAL A 234 3.16 -12.08 0.76
N ILE A 235 2.54 -12.33 1.91
CA ILE A 235 1.24 -13.02 1.98
C ILE A 235 0.15 -12.15 1.33
N ALA A 236 0.08 -10.86 1.63
CA ALA A 236 -0.89 -9.96 1.00
C ALA A 236 -0.74 -9.95 -0.53
N SER A 237 0.51 -9.98 -1.03
CA SER A 237 0.79 -10.04 -2.46
C SER A 237 0.42 -11.38 -3.10
N ALA A 238 0.60 -12.48 -2.37
CA ALA A 238 0.17 -13.81 -2.79
C ALA A 238 -1.36 -13.96 -2.82
N VAL A 239 -2.12 -13.12 -2.12
CA VAL A 239 -3.59 -13.04 -2.24
C VAL A 239 -3.99 -12.11 -3.39
N PHE A 240 -3.31 -10.98 -3.54
CA PHE A 240 -3.59 -9.96 -4.57
C PHE A 240 -3.36 -10.47 -6.01
N ALA A 241 -2.20 -11.04 -6.30
CA ALA A 241 -1.85 -11.36 -7.69
C ALA A 241 -2.78 -12.43 -8.30
N PRO A 242 -3.13 -13.54 -7.62
CA PRO A 242 -4.08 -14.51 -8.15
C PRO A 242 -5.51 -13.97 -8.30
N ALA A 243 -5.90 -12.91 -7.57
CA ALA A 243 -7.20 -12.27 -7.74
C ALA A 243 -7.44 -11.80 -9.19
N HIS A 244 -6.36 -11.53 -9.92
CA HIS A 244 -6.41 -11.08 -11.31
C HIS A 244 -6.71 -12.19 -12.30
N VAL A 245 -6.74 -13.47 -11.90
CA VAL A 245 -7.01 -14.61 -12.79
C VAL A 245 -8.28 -14.41 -13.63
N ILE A 246 -9.31 -13.80 -13.04
CA ILE A 246 -10.59 -13.52 -13.69
C ILE A 246 -10.53 -12.39 -14.73
N SER A 247 -9.50 -11.56 -14.66
CA SER A 247 -9.24 -10.46 -15.59
C SER A 247 -8.20 -10.83 -16.66
N LEU A 248 -7.55 -12.00 -16.53
CA LEU A 248 -6.54 -12.47 -17.48
C LEU A 248 -7.17 -13.39 -18.53
N SER A 249 -6.77 -13.22 -19.79
CA SER A 249 -7.25 -14.02 -20.91
C SER A 249 -6.15 -14.26 -21.93
N GLY A 250 -6.16 -15.44 -22.56
CA GLY A 250 -5.14 -15.89 -23.51
C GLY A 250 -4.00 -16.69 -22.87
N GLY A 251 -3.15 -17.30 -23.71
CA GLY A 251 -1.94 -18.03 -23.29
C GLY A 251 -2.15 -19.35 -22.53
N GLY A 252 -3.41 -19.81 -22.37
CA GLY A 252 -3.74 -21.02 -21.62
C GLY A 252 -3.36 -20.94 -20.13
N VAL A 253 -3.28 -22.08 -19.45
CA VAL A 253 -2.91 -22.13 -18.02
C VAL A 253 -1.52 -21.52 -17.77
N THR A 254 -0.56 -21.80 -18.65
CA THR A 254 0.80 -21.27 -18.55
C THR A 254 0.83 -19.74 -18.66
N GLY A 255 0.17 -19.17 -19.67
CA GLY A 255 0.11 -17.71 -19.83
C GLY A 255 -0.55 -17.02 -18.64
N VAL A 256 -1.61 -17.62 -18.07
CA VAL A 256 -2.26 -17.10 -16.86
C VAL A 256 -1.31 -17.13 -15.65
N LEU A 257 -0.58 -18.23 -15.44
CA LEU A 257 0.41 -18.32 -14.36
C LEU A 257 1.54 -17.32 -14.53
N LEU A 258 2.01 -17.10 -15.75
CA LEU A 258 3.01 -16.07 -16.06
C LEU A 258 2.47 -14.66 -15.78
N GLY A 259 1.24 -14.37 -16.20
CA GLY A 259 0.58 -13.09 -15.91
C GLY A 259 0.45 -12.84 -14.41
N ILE A 260 0.01 -13.84 -13.63
CA ILE A 260 -0.03 -13.77 -12.17
C ILE A 260 1.36 -13.55 -11.59
N GLY A 261 2.37 -14.30 -12.05
CA GLY A 261 3.75 -14.16 -11.59
C GLY A 261 4.31 -12.75 -11.81
N LEU A 262 4.02 -12.14 -12.97
CA LEU A 262 4.40 -10.77 -13.27
C LEU A 262 3.74 -9.75 -12.32
N LEU A 263 2.50 -10.01 -11.87
CA LEU A 263 1.76 -9.13 -10.96
C LEU A 263 2.26 -9.18 -9.50
N VAL A 264 2.94 -10.26 -9.09
CA VAL A 264 3.49 -10.37 -7.73
C VAL A 264 4.49 -9.24 -7.46
N ILE A 265 5.35 -8.90 -8.42
CA ILE A 265 6.41 -7.92 -8.19
C ILE A 265 5.88 -6.49 -7.98
N PRO A 266 4.99 -5.94 -8.84
CA PRO A 266 4.29 -4.68 -8.55
C PRO A 266 3.58 -4.71 -7.20
N SER A 267 2.91 -5.80 -6.87
CA SER A 267 2.23 -5.95 -5.57
C SER A 267 3.17 -5.86 -4.38
N LEU A 268 4.36 -6.47 -4.45
CA LEU A 268 5.37 -6.36 -3.40
C LEU A 268 5.84 -4.91 -3.25
N LEU A 269 6.05 -4.19 -4.36
CA LEU A 269 6.45 -2.79 -4.35
C LEU A 269 5.38 -1.88 -3.74
N PHE A 270 4.10 -2.11 -4.07
CA PHE A 270 2.98 -1.39 -3.44
C PHE A 270 2.93 -1.65 -1.94
N GLY A 271 3.08 -2.91 -1.53
CA GLY A 271 3.12 -3.29 -0.12
C GLY A 271 4.27 -2.64 0.65
N ALA A 272 5.46 -2.58 0.04
CA ALA A 272 6.63 -1.92 0.62
C ALA A 272 6.45 -0.40 0.75
N VAL A 273 5.87 0.26 -0.26
CA VAL A 273 5.60 1.71 -0.20
C VAL A 273 4.51 2.02 0.82
N TYR A 274 3.47 1.20 0.94
CA TYR A 274 2.47 1.36 1.98
C TYR A 274 3.07 1.19 3.38
N GLU A 275 3.89 0.15 3.60
CA GLU A 275 4.58 -0.06 4.88
C GLU A 275 5.50 1.12 5.21
N TYR A 276 6.27 1.60 4.24
CA TYR A 276 7.22 2.71 4.44
C TYR A 276 6.53 4.04 4.75
N THR A 277 5.40 4.32 4.09
CA THR A 277 4.72 5.61 4.22
C THR A 277 3.62 5.60 5.28
N GLY A 278 3.09 4.44 5.63
CA GLY A 278 1.90 4.32 6.49
C GLY A 278 0.73 5.16 5.95
N ASN A 279 0.59 5.26 4.63
CA ASN A 279 -0.40 6.13 4.00
C ASN A 279 -1.08 5.44 2.81
N LEU A 280 -2.35 5.08 2.98
CA LEU A 280 -3.14 4.42 1.95
C LEU A 280 -3.31 5.28 0.69
N VAL A 281 -3.38 6.60 0.84
CA VAL A 281 -3.55 7.51 -0.30
C VAL A 281 -2.32 7.48 -1.20
N VAL A 282 -1.12 7.35 -0.62
CA VAL A 282 0.15 7.33 -1.37
C VAL A 282 0.24 6.10 -2.24
N VAL A 283 -0.01 4.91 -1.67
CA VAL A 283 0.03 3.66 -2.44
C VAL A 283 -1.11 3.58 -3.47
N ALA A 284 -2.30 4.10 -3.16
CA ALA A 284 -3.41 4.17 -4.12
C ALA A 284 -3.07 5.09 -5.31
N LEU A 285 -2.42 6.23 -5.07
CA LEU A 285 -1.93 7.12 -6.12
C LEU A 285 -0.82 6.46 -6.94
N MET A 286 0.12 5.76 -6.29
CA MET A 286 1.18 5.02 -6.96
C MET A 286 0.61 3.95 -7.89
N HIS A 287 -0.32 3.12 -7.39
CA HIS A 287 -0.97 2.08 -8.17
C HIS A 287 -1.79 2.67 -9.32
N GLY A 288 -2.62 3.68 -9.05
CA GLY A 288 -3.39 4.38 -10.09
C GLY A 288 -2.50 4.99 -11.17
N THR A 289 -1.35 5.57 -10.79
CA THR A 289 -0.36 6.12 -11.73
C THR A 289 0.28 5.02 -12.57
N TYR A 290 0.70 3.91 -11.96
CA TYR A 290 1.29 2.77 -12.66
C TYR A 290 0.35 2.22 -13.73
N ASN A 291 -0.93 1.97 -13.39
CA ASN A 291 -1.91 1.50 -14.35
C ASN A 291 -2.20 2.55 -15.44
N SER A 292 -2.22 3.83 -15.08
CA SER A 292 -2.44 4.92 -16.03
C SER A 292 -1.30 5.08 -17.02
N ILE A 293 -0.05 4.83 -16.61
CA ILE A 293 1.11 4.79 -17.52
C ILE A 293 0.89 3.70 -18.57
N LEU A 294 0.54 2.48 -18.15
CA LEU A 294 0.29 1.37 -19.07
C LEU A 294 -0.80 1.70 -20.09
N LEU A 295 -1.94 2.23 -19.63
CA LEU A 295 -3.06 2.61 -20.49
C LEU A 295 -2.74 3.78 -21.41
N SER A 296 -2.00 4.77 -20.92
CA SER A 296 -1.63 5.94 -21.74
C SER A 296 -0.64 5.58 -22.83
N LEU A 297 0.35 4.72 -22.53
CA LEU A 297 1.26 4.21 -23.55
C LEU A 297 0.54 3.33 -24.57
N LEU A 298 -0.43 2.51 -24.13
CA LEU A 298 -1.29 1.76 -25.03
C LEU A 298 -2.07 2.70 -25.97
N TYR A 299 -2.65 3.78 -25.45
CA TYR A 299 -3.33 4.79 -26.28
C TYR A 299 -2.37 5.43 -27.29
N ILE A 300 -1.18 5.84 -26.86
CA ILE A 300 -0.18 6.43 -27.75
C ILE A 300 0.22 5.45 -28.86
N ALA A 301 0.47 4.19 -28.52
CA ALA A 301 0.83 3.16 -29.48
C ALA A 301 -0.26 2.92 -30.53
N ILE A 302 -1.54 2.96 -30.13
CA ILE A 302 -2.66 2.78 -31.07
C ILE A 302 -2.91 4.03 -31.91
N ALA A 303 -2.87 5.21 -31.29
CA ALA A 303 -3.25 6.46 -31.94
C ALA A 303 -2.17 7.05 -32.86
N TYR A 304 -0.89 6.72 -32.60
CA TYR A 304 0.25 7.28 -33.33
C TYR A 304 1.22 6.23 -33.87
N GLY A 305 0.99 4.94 -33.61
CA GLY A 305 1.86 3.85 -34.07
C GLY A 305 2.09 3.86 -35.58
N PRO A 306 1.04 3.90 -36.42
CA PRO A 306 1.19 3.93 -37.87
C PRO A 306 2.04 5.11 -38.36
N GLU A 307 1.81 6.31 -37.83
CA GLU A 307 2.57 7.51 -38.21
C GLU A 307 4.04 7.43 -37.77
N LEU A 308 4.31 6.82 -36.61
CA LEU A 308 5.67 6.59 -36.12
C LEU A 308 6.40 5.55 -36.97
N GLU A 309 5.73 4.49 -37.40
CA GLU A 309 6.27 3.49 -38.33
C GLU A 309 6.59 4.10 -39.69
N ASP A 310 5.67 4.87 -40.25
CA ASP A 310 5.86 5.57 -41.54
C ASP A 310 7.01 6.59 -41.47
N ALA A 311 7.12 7.33 -40.36
CA ALA A 311 8.22 8.26 -40.13
C ALA A 311 9.57 7.54 -39.97
N ALA A 312 9.60 6.41 -39.26
CA ALA A 312 10.80 5.59 -39.09
C ALA A 312 11.25 4.96 -40.42
N ALA A 313 10.31 4.43 -41.21
CA ALA A 313 10.57 3.89 -42.54
C ALA A 313 11.12 4.98 -43.48
N SER A 314 10.50 6.16 -43.47
CA SER A 314 10.96 7.31 -44.27
C SER A 314 12.36 7.78 -43.85
N GLY A 315 12.66 7.84 -42.55
CA GLY A 315 13.99 8.17 -42.04
C GLY A 315 15.07 7.15 -42.42
N ALA A 316 14.73 5.85 -42.40
CA ALA A 316 15.65 4.79 -42.82
C ALA A 316 16.01 4.86 -44.31
N THR A 317 15.10 5.33 -45.17
CA THR A 317 15.40 5.54 -46.60
C THR A 317 16.30 6.76 -46.87
N LEU A 318 16.43 7.69 -45.93
CA LEU A 318 17.23 8.92 -46.06
C LEU A 318 18.67 8.77 -45.55
N LEU A 319 19.03 7.67 -44.89
CA LEU A 319 20.40 7.33 -44.53
C LEU A 319 21.02 6.45 -45.63
N PRO A 320 21.88 6.99 -46.52
CA PRO A 320 22.58 6.16 -47.48
C PRO A 320 23.58 5.27 -46.72
N ILE A 321 23.47 3.96 -46.92
CA ILE A 321 24.50 2.97 -46.56
C ILE A 321 25.69 3.14 -47.52
#